data_AF-A0AAD7Y6D4-F1
#
_entry.id   AF-A0AAD7Y6D4-F1
#
_cell.length_a   1.000
_cell.length_b   1.000
_cell.length_c   1.000
_cell.angle_alpha   90.00
_cell.angle_beta   90.00
_cell.angle_gamma   90.00
#
_symmetry.space_group_name_H-M   'P 1'
#
loop_
_entity.id
_entity.type
_entity.pdbx_description
1 polymer ?
#
loop_
_entity_poly.entity_id
_entity_poly.type
_entity_poly.pdbx_seq_one_letter_code
_entity_poly.pdbx_strand_id
1 'polypeptide(L)'
;MRHFFASYPWQKVCLTATDPLSCAEAISDVVRQAMEYYIPYSDVPIGGSARPWFNADCAEAEKCKHSAFLTWVDARDRKAPDLTSKKRAFNHAAKSYKKALRKARFDRITHIGKKLSAQPAGSRAFWSLAKSV
;
A
#
# COMPACT_ATOMS: atom_id res chain seq x y z
N MET A 1 3.36 21.10 -6.67
CA MET A 1 2.45 21.30 -7.82
C MET A 1 1.56 22.53 -7.72
N ARG A 2 0.85 22.80 -6.61
CA ARG A 2 -0.08 23.95 -6.52
C ARG A 2 0.56 25.31 -6.81
N HIS A 3 1.73 25.60 -6.24
CA HIS A 3 2.46 26.85 -6.53
C HIS A 3 2.93 26.94 -7.99
N PHE A 4 3.40 25.84 -8.56
CA PHE A 4 3.80 25.76 -9.97
C PHE A 4 2.65 26.18 -10.90
N PHE A 5 1.45 25.59 -10.71
CA PHE A 5 0.29 25.97 -11.51
C PHE A 5 -0.20 27.38 -11.22
N ALA A 6 -0.15 27.85 -9.97
CA ALA A 6 -0.56 29.22 -9.64
C ALA A 6 0.35 30.30 -10.26
N SER A 7 1.64 30.01 -10.40
CA SER A 7 2.62 30.93 -11.02
C SER A 7 2.81 30.72 -12.52
N TYR A 8 2.19 29.70 -13.11
CA TYR A 8 2.39 29.38 -14.52
C TYR A 8 1.74 30.45 -15.42
N PRO A 9 2.42 30.92 -16.47
CA PRO A 9 1.88 31.99 -17.34
C PRO A 9 0.84 31.46 -18.34
N TRP A 10 -0.29 30.92 -17.83
CA TRP A 10 -1.35 30.26 -18.61
C TRP A 10 -1.81 31.08 -19.82
N GLN A 11 -2.05 32.38 -19.61
CA GLN A 11 -2.55 33.27 -20.67
C GLN A 11 -1.58 33.35 -21.86
N LYS A 12 -0.27 33.31 -21.60
CA LYS A 12 0.78 33.50 -22.62
C LYS A 12 1.17 32.19 -23.31
N VAL A 13 1.00 31.05 -22.65
CA VAL A 13 1.52 29.77 -23.13
C VAL A 13 0.41 28.83 -23.58
N CYS A 14 -0.74 28.86 -22.92
CA CYS A 14 -1.80 27.87 -23.14
C CYS A 14 -3.07 28.45 -23.77
N LEU A 15 -3.29 29.77 -23.68
CA LEU A 15 -4.55 30.42 -24.07
C LEU A 15 -4.36 31.49 -25.16
N THR A 16 -3.26 31.41 -25.93
CA THR A 16 -2.96 32.34 -27.03
C THR A 16 -3.52 31.88 -28.37
N ALA A 17 -3.79 30.58 -28.53
CA ALA A 17 -4.31 30.02 -29.78
C ALA A 17 -5.84 30.20 -29.84
N THR A 18 -6.35 30.55 -31.01
CA THR A 18 -7.80 30.62 -31.27
C THR A 18 -8.44 29.23 -31.36
N ASP A 19 -7.63 28.23 -31.71
CA ASP A 19 -8.04 26.84 -31.79
C ASP A 19 -8.10 26.18 -30.38
N PRO A 20 -9.27 25.67 -29.95
CA PRO A 20 -9.42 25.01 -28.66
C PRO A 20 -8.58 23.73 -28.52
N LEU A 21 -8.33 23.00 -29.61
CA LEU A 21 -7.56 21.76 -29.55
C LEU A 21 -6.10 22.05 -29.19
N SER A 22 -5.50 23.04 -29.87
CA SER A 22 -4.15 23.52 -29.58
C SER A 22 -4.00 24.01 -28.13
N CYS A 23 -5.02 24.68 -27.58
CA CYS A 23 -5.02 25.09 -26.17
C CYS A 23 -5.06 23.88 -25.23
N ALA A 24 -5.86 22.87 -25.54
CA ALA A 24 -5.96 21.65 -24.74
C ALA A 24 -4.66 20.84 -24.73
N GLU A 25 -3.96 20.76 -25.87
CA GLU A 25 -2.63 20.14 -25.96
C GLU A 25 -1.60 20.89 -25.11
N ALA A 26 -1.55 22.22 -25.21
CA ALA A 26 -0.65 23.04 -24.41
C ALA A 26 -0.92 22.91 -22.90
N ILE A 27 -2.18 22.88 -22.47
CA ILE A 27 -2.53 22.63 -21.06
C ILE A 27 -2.05 21.24 -20.63
N SER A 28 -2.26 20.23 -21.48
CA SER A 28 -1.88 18.84 -21.19
C SER A 28 -0.38 18.69 -21.00
N ASP A 29 0.43 19.38 -21.82
CA ASP A 29 1.89 19.37 -21.68
C ASP A 29 2.36 20.01 -20.38
N VAL A 30 1.74 21.10 -19.96
CA VAL A 30 2.07 21.76 -18.69
C VAL A 30 1.70 20.89 -17.50
N VAL A 31 0.56 20.22 -17.56
CA VAL A 31 0.15 19.24 -16.54
C VAL A 31 1.14 18.08 -16.50
N ARG A 32 1.52 17.53 -17.66
CA ARG A 32 2.52 16.46 -17.77
C ARG A 32 3.87 16.88 -17.18
N GLN A 33 4.37 18.07 -17.52
CA GLN A 33 5.61 18.61 -16.98
C GLN A 33 5.54 18.76 -15.44
N ALA A 34 4.41 19.25 -14.91
CA ALA A 34 4.21 19.34 -13.48
C ALA A 34 4.19 17.95 -12.81
N MET A 35 3.60 16.96 -13.47
CA MET A 35 3.62 15.58 -12.99
C MET A 35 5.05 15.04 -12.96
N GLU A 36 5.83 15.25 -14.01
CA GLU A 36 7.24 14.82 -14.09
C GLU A 36 8.10 15.43 -12.98
N TYR A 37 7.93 16.72 -12.67
CA TYR A 37 8.72 17.39 -11.63
C TYR A 37 8.30 17.03 -10.20
N TYR A 38 7.00 16.85 -9.95
CA TYR A 38 6.46 16.77 -8.60
C TYR A 38 5.95 15.38 -8.19
N ILE A 39 5.62 14.50 -9.14
CA ILE A 39 5.30 13.10 -8.89
C ILE A 39 6.55 12.28 -9.22
N PRO A 40 7.28 11.75 -8.21
CA PRO A 40 8.49 10.98 -8.48
C PRO A 40 8.19 9.82 -9.41
N TYR A 41 8.82 9.75 -10.59
CA TYR A 41 8.85 8.52 -11.37
C TYR A 41 9.81 7.56 -10.67
N SER A 42 9.27 6.73 -9.79
CA SER A 42 9.99 5.58 -9.28
C SER A 42 9.30 4.36 -9.86
N ASP A 43 10.06 3.55 -10.60
CA ASP A 43 9.78 2.12 -10.68
C ASP A 43 9.67 1.68 -9.23
N VAL A 44 8.44 1.56 -8.71
CA VAL A 44 8.25 0.95 -7.40
C VAL A 44 8.83 -0.44 -7.59
N PRO A 45 9.93 -0.82 -6.91
CA PRO A 45 10.48 -2.13 -7.09
C PRO A 45 9.35 -3.10 -6.76
N ILE A 46 8.87 -3.81 -7.78
CA ILE A 46 7.93 -4.92 -7.62
C ILE A 46 8.78 -6.06 -7.04
N GLY A 47 9.26 -5.88 -5.81
CA GLY A 47 10.30 -6.71 -5.21
C GLY A 47 11.29 -5.87 -4.41
N GLY A 48 11.14 -5.83 -3.08
CA GLY A 48 12.14 -5.21 -2.23
C GLY A 48 11.95 -5.42 -0.74
N SER A 49 10.70 -5.45 -0.25
CA SER A 49 10.43 -6.05 1.05
C SER A 49 9.18 -6.90 0.94
N ALA A 50 9.28 -8.16 1.35
CA ALA A 50 8.12 -9.01 1.50
C ALA A 50 7.20 -8.34 2.52
N ARG A 51 6.19 -7.60 2.03
CA ARG A 51 5.10 -6.99 2.80
C ARG A 51 5.63 -6.02 3.89
N PRO A 52 5.75 -4.71 3.61
CA PRO A 52 6.19 -3.72 4.61
C PRO A 52 5.25 -3.58 5.84
N TRP A 53 4.08 -4.22 5.78
CA TRP A 53 3.12 -4.33 6.87
C TRP A 53 3.26 -5.64 7.68
N PHE A 54 4.08 -6.60 7.25
CA PHE A 54 4.27 -7.86 7.98
C PHE A 54 5.20 -7.64 9.16
N ASN A 55 4.64 -7.76 10.37
CA ASN A 55 5.33 -7.46 11.61
C ASN A 55 5.56 -8.74 12.45
N ALA A 56 6.19 -8.57 13.63
CA ALA A 56 6.45 -9.67 14.56
C ALA A 56 5.17 -10.45 14.94
N ASP A 57 4.04 -9.77 15.13
CA ASP A 57 2.76 -10.42 15.43
C ASP A 57 2.29 -11.35 14.30
N CYS A 58 2.48 -10.93 13.05
CA CYS A 58 2.15 -11.77 11.90
C CYS A 58 3.05 -13.01 11.84
N ALA A 59 4.35 -12.85 12.10
CA ALA A 59 5.32 -13.94 12.14
C ALA A 59 4.99 -14.94 13.26
N GLU A 60 4.65 -14.45 14.45
CA GLU A 60 4.31 -15.28 15.59
C GLU A 60 3.00 -16.05 15.37
N ALA A 61 1.97 -15.37 14.85
CA ALA A 61 0.71 -16.02 14.51
C ALA A 61 0.87 -17.07 13.39
N GLU A 62 1.82 -16.86 12.47
CA GLU A 62 2.17 -17.85 11.44
C GLU A 62 2.85 -19.08 12.04
N LYS A 63 3.82 -18.90 12.93
CA LYS A 63 4.47 -20.00 13.67
C LYS A 63 3.45 -20.81 14.45
N CYS A 64 2.56 -20.15 15.19
CA CYS A 64 1.46 -20.79 15.93
C CYS A 64 0.55 -21.61 15.00
N LYS A 65 0.15 -21.04 13.86
CA LYS A 65 -0.66 -21.73 12.84
C LYS A 65 0.07 -22.96 12.30
N HIS A 66 1.35 -22.84 11.98
CA HIS A 66 2.15 -23.92 11.42
C HIS A 66 2.35 -25.06 12.44
N SER A 67 2.69 -24.73 13.69
CA SER A 67 2.81 -25.71 14.77
C SER A 67 1.50 -26.48 15.03
N ALA A 68 0.36 -25.77 15.07
CA ALA A 68 -0.95 -26.39 15.22
C ALA A 68 -1.33 -27.27 14.01
N PHE A 69 -0.92 -26.89 12.80
CA PHE A 69 -1.12 -27.70 11.59
C PHE A 69 -0.34 -29.02 11.68
N LEU A 70 0.95 -28.97 12.03
CA LEU A 70 1.78 -30.17 12.19
C LEU A 70 1.20 -31.11 13.24
N THR A 71 0.75 -30.56 14.37
CA THR A 71 0.11 -31.33 15.45
C THR A 71 -1.18 -32.02 14.98
N TRP A 72 -1.99 -31.33 14.17
CA TRP A 72 -3.21 -31.88 13.61
C TRP A 72 -2.94 -32.96 12.55
N VAL A 73 -1.94 -32.76 11.69
CA VAL A 73 -1.53 -33.74 10.67
C VAL A 73 -1.00 -35.01 11.33
N ASP A 74 -0.09 -34.90 12.30
CA ASP A 74 0.43 -36.05 13.03
C ASP A 74 -0.68 -36.86 13.73
N ALA A 75 -1.62 -36.16 14.38
CA ALA A 75 -2.78 -36.81 15.00
C ALA A 75 -3.71 -37.50 14.00
N ARG A 76 -3.86 -36.94 12.81
CA ARG A 76 -4.64 -37.54 11.73
C ARG A 76 -3.98 -38.83 11.25
N ASP A 77 -2.67 -38.79 11.04
CA ASP A 77 -1.90 -39.92 10.52
C ASP A 77 -1.85 -41.07 11.55
N ARG A 78 -1.78 -40.75 12.84
CA ARG A 78 -1.86 -41.72 13.96
C ARG A 78 -3.27 -42.14 14.36
N LYS A 79 -4.32 -41.63 13.69
CA LYS A 79 -5.74 -41.85 14.05
C LYS A 79 -6.02 -41.60 15.54
N ALA A 80 -5.45 -40.52 16.08
CA ALA A 80 -5.55 -40.20 17.48
C ALA A 80 -7.02 -39.90 17.88
N PRO A 81 -7.46 -40.29 19.09
CA PRO A 81 -8.84 -40.09 19.55
C PRO A 81 -9.19 -38.60 19.73
N ASP A 82 -8.18 -37.72 19.84
CA ASP A 82 -8.32 -36.28 20.04
C ASP A 82 -8.29 -35.45 18.73
N LEU A 83 -8.41 -36.09 17.57
CA LEU A 83 -8.29 -35.47 16.25
C LEU A 83 -9.16 -34.21 16.08
N THR A 84 -10.41 -34.27 16.54
CA THR A 84 -11.37 -33.15 16.45
C THR A 84 -10.89 -31.94 17.26
N SER A 85 -10.30 -32.18 18.45
CA SER A 85 -9.75 -31.12 19.30
C SER A 85 -8.57 -30.43 18.62
N LYS A 86 -7.63 -31.21 18.08
CA LYS A 86 -6.46 -30.69 17.36
C LYS A 86 -6.84 -29.94 16.09
N LYS A 87 -7.84 -30.41 15.34
CA LYS A 87 -8.42 -29.67 14.20
C LYS A 87 -9.02 -28.33 14.62
N ARG A 88 -9.73 -28.28 15.75
CA ARG A 88 -10.26 -27.02 16.31
C ARG A 88 -9.13 -26.06 16.69
N ALA A 89 -8.07 -26.55 17.33
CA ALA A 89 -6.90 -25.75 17.68
C ALA A 89 -6.22 -25.14 16.44
N PHE A 90 -6.00 -25.94 15.39
CA PHE A 90 -5.49 -25.44 14.10
C PHE A 90 -6.41 -24.37 13.50
N ASN A 91 -7.73 -24.61 13.45
CA ASN A 91 -8.68 -23.64 12.93
C ASN A 91 -8.68 -22.33 13.73
N HIS A 92 -8.54 -22.41 15.05
CA HIS A 92 -8.40 -21.24 15.92
C HIS A 92 -7.12 -20.45 15.60
N ALA A 93 -5.98 -21.14 15.50
CA ALA A 93 -4.70 -20.52 15.13
C ALA A 93 -4.76 -19.88 13.72
N ALA A 94 -5.40 -20.54 12.76
CA ALA A 94 -5.61 -20.01 11.41
C ALA A 94 -6.48 -18.74 11.40
N LYS A 95 -7.54 -18.69 12.21
CA LYS A 95 -8.36 -17.48 12.39
C LYS A 95 -7.55 -16.36 13.03
N SER A 96 -6.74 -16.66 14.04
CA SER A 96 -5.85 -15.71 14.70
C SER A 96 -4.84 -15.11 13.71
N TYR A 97 -4.18 -15.95 12.90
CA TYR A 97 -3.27 -15.49 11.83
C TYR A 97 -3.97 -14.55 10.84
N LYS A 98 -5.17 -14.90 10.36
CA LYS A 98 -5.96 -14.01 9.49
C LYS A 98 -6.31 -12.67 10.17
N LYS A 99 -6.53 -12.67 11.49
CA LYS A 99 -6.78 -11.44 12.26
C LYS A 99 -5.52 -10.58 12.35
N ALA A 100 -4.37 -11.19 12.66
CA ALA A 100 -3.08 -10.50 12.74
C ALA A 100 -2.72 -9.83 11.40
N LEU A 101 -2.86 -10.54 10.27
CA LEU A 101 -2.60 -9.97 8.94
C LEU A 101 -3.50 -8.77 8.63
N ARG A 102 -4.80 -8.86 8.94
CA ARG A 102 -5.75 -7.76 8.71
C ARG A 102 -5.41 -6.55 9.57
N LYS A 103 -5.09 -6.77 10.84
CA LYS A 103 -4.68 -5.70 11.76
C LYS A 103 -3.40 -5.01 11.27
N ALA A 104 -2.37 -5.77 10.94
CA ALA A 104 -1.08 -5.20 10.54
C ALA A 104 -1.19 -4.37 9.23
N ARG A 105 -2.02 -4.83 8.28
CA ARG A 105 -2.37 -4.04 7.08
C ARG A 105 -3.11 -2.76 7.43
N PHE A 106 -4.13 -2.84 8.27
CA PHE A 106 -4.90 -1.68 8.69
C PHE A 106 -4.02 -0.65 9.40
N ASP A 107 -3.23 -1.08 10.38
CA ASP A 107 -2.33 -0.21 11.13
C ASP A 107 -1.31 0.47 10.22
N ARG A 108 -0.78 -0.24 9.20
CA ARG A 108 0.10 0.36 8.19
C ARG A 108 -0.60 1.44 7.38
N ILE A 109 -1.80 1.17 6.87
CA ILE A 109 -2.60 2.14 6.10
C ILE A 109 -2.91 3.36 6.98
N THR A 110 -3.35 3.16 8.22
CA THR A 110 -3.61 4.24 9.16
C THR A 110 -2.36 5.07 9.43
N HIS A 111 -1.20 4.44 9.64
CA HIS A 111 0.06 5.13 9.88
C HIS A 111 0.53 5.93 8.65
N ILE A 112 0.41 5.38 7.44
CA ILE A 112 0.71 6.14 6.21
C ILE A 112 -0.28 7.30 6.06
N GLY A 113 -1.58 7.09 6.29
CA GLY A 113 -2.60 8.13 6.26
C GLY A 113 -2.30 9.30 7.20
N LYS A 114 -1.89 9.00 8.44
CA LYS A 114 -1.45 10.03 9.41
C LYS A 114 -0.22 10.80 8.92
N LYS A 115 0.75 10.12 8.31
CA LYS A 115 1.91 10.78 7.73
C LYS A 115 1.52 11.65 6.53
N LEU A 116 0.59 11.19 5.68
CA LEU A 116 0.08 11.96 4.55
C LEU A 116 -0.63 13.24 4.99
N SER A 117 -1.44 13.19 6.04
CA SER A 117 -2.13 14.38 6.56
C SER A 117 -1.17 15.46 7.10
N ALA A 118 0.04 15.07 7.48
CA ALA A 118 1.07 16.02 7.94
C ALA A 118 1.91 16.62 6.80
N GLN A 119 1.78 16.11 5.57
CA GLN A 119 2.54 16.62 4.42
C GLN A 119 1.71 17.64 3.62
N PRO A 120 2.33 18.73 3.12
CA PRO A 120 1.64 19.64 2.20
C PRO A 120 1.17 18.90 0.96
N ALA A 121 -0.12 19.04 0.64
CA ALA A 121 -0.74 18.41 -0.52
C ALA A 121 -0.01 18.81 -1.81
N GLY A 122 0.33 17.82 -2.64
CA GLY A 122 1.01 18.04 -3.91
C GLY A 122 2.51 18.37 -3.80
N SER A 123 3.12 18.18 -2.62
CA SER A 123 4.57 18.14 -2.45
C SER A 123 5.17 16.83 -2.94
N ARG A 124 6.47 16.81 -3.25
CA ARG A 124 7.19 15.59 -3.63
C ARG A 124 7.15 14.52 -2.54
N ALA A 125 7.26 14.94 -1.27
CA ALA A 125 7.18 14.05 -0.11
C ALA A 125 5.79 13.42 0.04
N PHE A 126 4.73 14.21 -0.18
CA PHE A 126 3.36 13.70 -0.22
C PHE A 126 3.19 12.60 -1.28
N TRP A 127 3.62 12.86 -2.52
CA TRP A 127 3.49 11.88 -3.61
C TRP A 127 4.35 10.64 -3.42
N SER A 128 5.56 10.80 -2.90
CA SER A 128 6.43 9.66 -2.56
C SER A 128 5.79 8.74 -1.52
N LEU A 129 5.17 9.32 -0.49
CA LEU A 129 4.49 8.56 0.56
C LEU A 129 3.17 7.96 0.06
N ALA A 130 2.40 8.68 -0.76
CA ALA A 130 1.13 8.20 -1.32
C ALA A 130 1.31 6.94 -2.17
N LYS A 131 2.45 6.83 -2.88
CA LYS A 131 2.81 5.63 -3.66
C LYS A 131 3.18 4.40 -2.81
N SER A 132 3.33 4.56 -1.50
CA SER A 132 3.72 3.49 -0.57
C SER A 132 2.55 2.80 0.15
N VAL A 133 1.31 3.23 -0.15
CA VAL A 133 0.05 2.64 0.35
C VAL A 133 -0.30 1.40 -0.46
#